data_AF-A0A7D3XEC2-F1
#
_entry.id   AF-A0A7D3XEC2-F1
#
_cell.length_a   1.000
_cell.length_b   1.000
_cell.length_c   1.000
_cell.angle_alpha   90.00
_cell.angle_beta   90.00
_cell.angle_gamma   90.00
#
_symmetry.space_group_name_H-M   'P 1'
#
loop_
_entity.id
_entity.type
_entity.pdbx_description
1 polymer ?
#
loop_
_entity_poly.entity_id
_entity_poly.type
_entity_poly.pdbx_seq_one_letter_code
_entity_poly.pdbx_strand_id
1 'polypeptide(L)'
;MNLVDAFHYSKYKLLKISLKFLKRRYIVYRSNYGFKLNLRLDRSVDRRIITRKFENDNIELFKKVVKNSDCVIDIGANIGVYSLIASSLVSEEGIIYSFEPSVNIFKELNNNIKLNDIKNVKTYNLVSVIKMVSPIIIFVKTTPIIL
;
A
#
# COMPACT_ATOMS: atom_id res chain seq x y z
N MET A 1 -17.79 13.86 -33.85
CA MET A 1 -17.08 14.35 -32.64
C MET A 1 -15.79 13.54 -32.55
N ASN A 2 -14.64 14.16 -32.83
CA ASN A 2 -13.41 13.41 -33.08
C ASN A 2 -12.77 12.93 -31.77
N LEU A 3 -12.09 11.78 -31.82
CA LEU A 3 -11.45 11.13 -30.65
C LEU A 3 -10.51 12.08 -29.88
N VAL A 4 -9.91 13.06 -30.56
CA VAL A 4 -9.03 14.08 -29.97
C VAL A 4 -9.80 15.05 -29.05
N ASP A 5 -11.03 15.42 -29.43
CA ASP A 5 -11.88 16.33 -28.66
C ASP A 5 -12.42 15.65 -27.40
N ALA A 6 -12.75 14.36 -27.47
CA ALA A 6 -13.16 13.55 -26.32
C ALA A 6 -12.01 13.33 -25.31
N PHE A 7 -10.77 13.21 -25.79
CA PHE A 7 -9.57 13.09 -24.95
C PHE A 7 -9.24 14.41 -24.23
N HIS A 8 -9.35 15.55 -24.93
CA HIS A 8 -9.11 16.86 -24.32
C HIS A 8 -10.19 17.24 -23.31
N TYR A 9 -11.46 16.92 -23.60
CA TYR A 9 -12.60 17.22 -22.73
C TYR A 9 -12.58 16.40 -21.42
N SER A 10 -12.21 15.12 -21.48
CA SER A 10 -12.06 14.25 -20.29
C SER A 10 -10.89 14.68 -19.41
N LYS A 11 -9.75 15.08 -20.00
CA LYS A 11 -8.58 15.59 -19.27
C LYS A 11 -8.87 16.91 -18.56
N TYR A 12 -9.62 17.83 -19.19
CA TYR A 12 -10.02 19.11 -18.58
C TYR A 12 -11.01 18.94 -17.41
N LYS A 13 -11.93 17.95 -17.48
CA LYS A 13 -12.87 17.64 -16.39
C LYS A 13 -12.17 16.95 -15.21
N LEU A 14 -11.23 16.04 -15.51
CA LEU A 14 -10.31 15.43 -14.52
C LEU A 14 -9.41 16.49 -13.86
N LEU A 15 -8.96 17.50 -14.62
CA LEU A 15 -8.12 18.60 -14.11
C LEU A 15 -8.91 19.56 -13.20
N LYS A 16 -10.18 19.85 -13.51
CA LYS A 16 -11.06 20.65 -12.62
C LYS A 16 -11.45 19.90 -11.35
N ILE A 17 -11.68 18.59 -11.43
CA ILE A 17 -11.87 17.74 -10.26
C ILE A 17 -10.56 17.70 -9.44
N SER A 18 -9.40 17.52 -10.09
CA SER A 18 -8.11 17.50 -9.40
C SER A 18 -7.80 18.81 -8.67
N LEU A 19 -8.22 19.97 -9.20
CA LEU A 19 -8.07 21.28 -8.53
C LEU A 19 -8.95 21.47 -7.29
N LYS A 20 -10.14 20.85 -7.23
CA LYS A 20 -10.97 20.81 -5.99
C LYS A 20 -10.39 19.84 -4.94
N PHE A 21 -9.77 18.74 -5.37
CA PHE A 21 -9.08 17.80 -4.49
C PHE A 21 -7.69 18.29 -4.05
N LEU A 22 -7.06 19.19 -4.79
CA LEU A 22 -5.79 19.85 -4.45
C LEU A 22 -5.86 20.68 -3.14
N LYS A 23 -7.05 21.00 -2.62
CA LYS A 23 -7.22 21.60 -1.28
C LYS A 23 -7.20 20.58 -0.13
N ARG A 24 -7.42 19.29 -0.41
CA ARG A 24 -7.42 18.23 0.62
C ARG A 24 -6.11 17.47 0.57
N ARG A 25 -5.34 17.58 1.65
CA ARG A 25 -4.04 16.89 1.81
C ARG A 25 -4.20 15.36 1.83
N TYR A 26 -5.36 14.86 2.22
CA TYR A 26 -5.68 13.43 2.35
C TYR A 26 -6.95 13.04 1.58
N ILE A 27 -6.97 11.82 1.04
CA ILE A 27 -8.16 11.16 0.49
C ILE A 27 -8.26 9.73 1.02
N VAL A 28 -9.48 9.23 1.21
CA VAL A 28 -9.70 7.79 1.39
C VAL A 28 -9.94 7.17 0.01
N TYR A 29 -9.00 6.34 -0.43
CA TYR A 29 -9.02 5.65 -1.71
C TYR A 29 -9.35 4.16 -1.51
N ARG A 30 -10.33 3.64 -2.27
CA ARG A 30 -10.59 2.19 -2.34
C ARG A 30 -9.73 1.59 -3.44
N SER A 31 -8.81 0.70 -3.06
CA SER A 31 -7.94 0.00 -3.99
C SER A 31 -8.71 -1.00 -4.86
N ASN A 32 -8.08 -1.41 -5.96
CA ASN A 32 -8.53 -2.55 -6.78
C ASN A 32 -8.33 -3.92 -6.09
N TYR A 33 -7.71 -3.94 -4.90
CA TYR A 33 -7.51 -5.14 -4.09
C TYR A 33 -8.52 -5.26 -2.94
N GLY A 34 -9.54 -4.40 -2.91
CA GLY A 34 -10.67 -4.51 -1.97
C GLY A 34 -10.53 -3.72 -0.67
N PHE A 35 -9.32 -3.28 -0.30
CA PHE A 35 -9.08 -2.48 0.91
C PHE A 35 -9.05 -0.97 0.64
N LYS A 36 -9.23 -0.17 1.70
CA LYS A 36 -9.16 1.28 1.72
C LYS A 36 -7.78 1.76 2.20
N LEU A 37 -7.32 2.89 1.67
CA LEU A 37 -6.11 3.59 2.08
C LEU A 37 -6.41 5.06 2.28
N ASN A 38 -5.93 5.64 3.38
CA ASN A 38 -5.80 7.07 3.54
C ASN A 38 -4.51 7.54 2.85
N LEU A 39 -4.65 8.24 1.73
CA LEU A 39 -3.57 8.65 0.84
C LEU A 39 -3.32 10.14 0.89
N ARG A 40 -2.06 10.52 0.80
CA ARG A 40 -1.58 11.89 0.76
C ARG A 40 -1.22 12.31 -0.65
N LEU A 41 -1.96 13.27 -1.19
CA LEU A 41 -1.80 13.69 -2.59
C LEU A 41 -0.47 14.43 -2.86
N ASP A 42 0.24 14.89 -1.82
CA ASP A 42 1.56 15.49 -1.94
C ASP A 42 2.69 14.46 -2.16
N ARG A 43 2.47 13.17 -1.84
CA ARG A 43 3.45 12.10 -2.05
C ARG A 43 3.35 11.45 -3.43
N SER A 44 4.49 11.29 -4.10
CA SER A 44 4.58 10.65 -5.42
C SER A 44 4.11 9.19 -5.39
N VAL A 45 4.44 8.46 -4.33
CA VAL A 45 4.05 7.05 -4.13
C VAL A 45 2.53 6.90 -4.07
N ASP A 46 1.86 7.70 -3.25
CA ASP A 46 0.40 7.70 -3.12
C ASP A 46 -0.30 8.06 -4.44
N ARG A 47 0.23 9.03 -5.18
CA ARG A 47 -0.27 9.36 -6.53
C ARG A 47 -0.13 8.18 -7.50
N ARG A 48 0.94 7.39 -7.40
CA ARG A 48 1.10 6.16 -8.18
C ARG A 48 0.08 5.09 -7.81
N ILE A 49 -0.32 4.99 -6.54
CA ILE A 49 -1.39 4.09 -6.10
C ILE A 49 -2.72 4.48 -6.77
N ILE A 50 -3.09 5.76 -6.71
CA ILE A 50 -4.34 6.27 -7.32
C ILE A 50 -4.37 6.01 -8.83
N THR A 51 -3.24 6.24 -9.50
CA THR A 51 -3.10 6.05 -10.96
C THR A 51 -2.84 4.61 -11.37
N ARG A 52 -2.86 3.65 -10.43
CA ARG A 52 -2.64 2.22 -10.68
C ARG A 52 -1.28 1.89 -11.31
N LYS A 53 -0.26 2.70 -10.99
CA LYS A 53 1.14 2.55 -11.43
C LYS A 53 2.07 2.19 -10.27
N PHE A 54 1.52 1.67 -9.18
CA PHE A 54 2.27 1.27 -8.00
C PHE A 54 2.57 -0.23 -8.09
N GLU A 55 3.81 -0.56 -8.46
CA GLU A 55 4.43 -1.88 -8.27
C GLU A 55 3.59 -3.11 -8.68
N ASN A 56 2.79 -2.98 -9.74
CA ASN A 56 1.83 -4.02 -10.15
C ASN A 56 2.50 -5.39 -10.34
N ASP A 57 3.65 -5.45 -11.01
CA ASP A 57 4.36 -6.72 -11.27
C ASP A 57 4.84 -7.38 -9.97
N ASN A 58 5.36 -6.58 -9.03
CA ASN A 58 5.78 -7.08 -7.71
C ASN A 58 4.59 -7.55 -6.88
N ILE A 59 3.46 -6.85 -6.94
CA ILE A 59 2.23 -7.25 -6.25
C ILE A 59 1.70 -8.57 -6.81
N GLU A 60 1.69 -8.74 -8.13
CA GLU A 60 1.23 -10.00 -8.73
C GLU A 60 2.18 -11.16 -8.43
N LEU A 61 3.50 -10.91 -8.36
CA LEU A 61 4.44 -11.92 -7.88
C LEU A 61 4.20 -12.26 -6.41
N PHE A 62 4.05 -11.25 -5.56
CA PHE A 62 3.79 -11.41 -4.13
C PHE A 62 2.54 -12.27 -3.86
N LYS A 63 1.45 -12.00 -4.59
CA LYS A 63 0.20 -12.78 -4.52
C LYS A 63 0.35 -14.25 -4.93
N LYS A 64 1.36 -14.59 -5.74
CA LYS A 64 1.64 -15.99 -6.12
C LYS A 64 2.47 -16.73 -5.08
N VAL A 65 3.22 -16.00 -4.26
CA VAL A 65 4.14 -16.58 -3.26
C VAL A 65 3.44 -16.79 -1.92
N VAL A 66 2.62 -15.83 -1.48
CA VAL A 66 1.88 -15.91 -0.22
C VAL A 66 0.73 -16.91 -0.32
N LYS A 67 0.65 -17.82 0.64
CA LYS A 67 -0.37 -18.87 0.78
C LYS A 67 -1.16 -18.66 2.07
N ASN A 68 -2.32 -19.31 2.15
CA ASN A 68 -3.30 -19.14 3.24
C ASN A 68 -2.70 -19.27 4.66
N SER A 69 -1.74 -20.15 4.89
CA SER A 69 -1.21 -20.43 6.25
C SER A 69 0.13 -19.74 6.54
N ASP A 70 0.56 -18.82 5.69
CA ASP A 70 1.86 -18.20 5.85
C ASP A 70 1.88 -17.13 6.96
N CYS A 71 3.01 -17.07 7.64
CA CYS A 71 3.40 -15.90 8.42
C CYS A 71 4.18 -14.96 7.49
N VAL A 72 3.72 -13.72 7.37
CA VAL A 72 4.32 -12.71 6.48
C VAL A 72 5.03 -11.65 7.30
N ILE A 73 6.30 -11.38 6.97
CA ILE A 73 7.04 -10.24 7.53
C ILE A 73 7.20 -9.17 6.45
N ASP A 74 6.57 -8.01 6.67
CA ASP A 74 6.60 -6.84 5.79
C ASP A 74 7.57 -5.78 6.36
N ILE A 75 8.79 -5.71 5.81
CA ILE A 75 9.84 -4.78 6.26
C ILE A 75 9.81 -3.51 5.41
N GLY A 76 9.69 -2.36 6.07
CA GLY A 76 9.47 -1.09 5.40
C GLY A 76 8.03 -0.99 4.91
N ALA A 77 7.09 -1.39 5.76
CA ALA A 77 5.67 -1.52 5.45
C ALA A 77 5.03 -0.23 4.93
N ASN A 78 5.66 0.93 5.16
CA ASN A 78 5.22 2.24 4.70
C ASN A 78 3.76 2.47 5.12
N ILE A 79 2.86 2.82 4.20
CA ILE A 79 1.43 3.00 4.50
C ILE A 79 0.61 1.70 4.50
N GLY A 80 1.25 0.53 4.37
CA GLY A 80 0.62 -0.78 4.57
C GLY A 80 0.06 -1.46 3.33
N VAL A 81 0.48 -1.09 2.12
CA VAL A 81 -0.07 -1.70 0.88
C VAL A 81 0.14 -3.21 0.86
N TYR A 82 1.37 -3.68 1.07
CA TYR A 82 1.65 -5.12 1.10
C TYR A 82 1.06 -5.81 2.33
N SER A 83 1.07 -5.15 3.49
CA SER A 83 0.43 -5.70 4.70
C SER A 83 -1.06 -5.98 4.50
N LEU A 84 -1.77 -5.06 3.82
CA LEU A 84 -3.20 -5.20 3.51
C LEU A 84 -3.47 -6.27 2.44
N ILE A 85 -2.59 -6.38 1.44
CA ILE A 85 -2.66 -7.47 0.45
C ILE A 85 -2.41 -8.81 1.14
N ALA A 86 -1.37 -8.93 1.97
CA ALA A 86 -1.06 -10.15 2.70
C ALA A 86 -2.22 -10.58 3.60
N SER A 87 -2.81 -9.63 4.33
CA SER A 87 -3.98 -9.85 5.17
C SER A 87 -5.19 -10.41 4.43
N SER A 88 -5.39 -10.04 3.15
CA SER A 88 -6.48 -10.59 2.34
C SER A 88 -6.16 -11.93 1.65
N LEU A 89 -4.89 -12.36 1.66
CA LEU A 89 -4.44 -13.63 1.08
C LEU A 89 -4.32 -14.74 2.11
N VAL A 90 -3.94 -14.41 3.35
CA VAL A 90 -3.83 -15.41 4.41
C VAL A 90 -5.19 -15.69 5.05
N SER A 91 -5.37 -16.88 5.63
CA SER A 91 -6.55 -17.21 6.43
C SER A 91 -6.60 -16.39 7.73
N GLU A 92 -7.69 -16.50 8.48
CA GLU A 92 -7.81 -15.84 9.79
C GLU A 92 -6.70 -16.26 10.79
N GLU A 93 -6.06 -17.42 10.56
CA GLU A 93 -4.95 -17.92 11.37
C GLU A 93 -3.58 -17.37 10.94
N GLY A 94 -3.46 -16.87 9.70
CA GLY A 94 -2.22 -16.28 9.21
C GLY A 94 -1.96 -14.91 9.86
N ILE A 95 -0.70 -14.64 10.21
CA ILE A 95 -0.29 -13.42 10.91
C ILE A 95 0.69 -12.62 10.05
N ILE A 96 0.48 -11.30 9.99
CA ILE A 96 1.35 -10.36 9.32
C ILE A 96 2.07 -9.51 10.37
N TYR A 97 3.39 -9.43 10.27
CA TYR A 97 4.23 -8.56 11.07
C TYR A 97 4.79 -7.44 10.20
N SER A 98 4.33 -6.21 10.43
CA SER A 98 4.66 -5.04 9.62
C SER A 98 5.57 -4.08 10.38
N PHE A 99 6.73 -3.76 9.80
CA PHE A 99 7.73 -2.90 10.41
C PHE A 99 7.89 -1.62 9.59
N GLU A 100 7.68 -0.46 10.20
CA GLU A 100 7.91 0.84 9.56
C GLU A 100 8.67 1.77 10.52
N PRO A 101 9.94 2.12 10.23
CA PRO A 101 10.77 2.88 11.16
C PRO A 101 10.37 4.36 11.26
N SER A 102 9.78 4.96 10.22
CA SER A 102 9.39 6.37 10.28
C SER A 102 8.15 6.56 11.15
N VAL A 103 8.29 7.25 12.29
CA VAL A 103 7.18 7.51 13.24
C VAL A 103 5.94 8.09 12.56
N ASN A 104 6.13 9.02 11.61
CA ASN A 104 5.02 9.66 10.92
C ASN A 104 4.31 8.70 9.96
N ILE A 105 5.07 7.89 9.21
CA ILE A 105 4.50 6.91 8.28
C ILE A 105 3.87 5.74 9.06
N PHE A 106 4.47 5.34 10.18
CA PHE A 106 3.92 4.33 11.08
C PHE A 106 2.53 4.71 11.64
N LYS A 107 2.29 5.99 11.95
CA LYS A 107 0.94 6.46 12.30
C LYS A 107 -0.04 6.27 11.15
N GLU A 108 0.39 6.54 9.92
CA GLU A 108 -0.43 6.35 8.73
C GLU A 108 -0.70 4.87 8.44
N LEU A 109 0.30 3.99 8.63
CA LEU A 109 0.15 2.53 8.58
C LEU A 109 -0.97 2.07 9.51
N ASN A 110 -0.88 2.43 10.80
CA ASN A 110 -1.88 2.04 11.81
C ASN A 110 -3.28 2.54 11.47
N ASN A 111 -3.37 3.78 10.96
CA ASN A 111 -4.65 4.33 10.51
C ASN A 111 -5.24 3.52 9.34
N ASN A 112 -4.41 3.06 8.41
CA ASN A 112 -4.85 2.24 7.28
C ASN A 112 -5.25 0.82 7.69
N ILE A 113 -4.54 0.19 8.63
CA ILE A 113 -4.96 -1.10 9.20
C ILE A 113 -6.31 -0.95 9.89
N LYS A 114 -6.47 0.05 10.76
CA LYS A 114 -7.72 0.34 11.47
C LYS A 114 -8.88 0.68 10.52
N LEU A 115 -8.61 1.39 9.43
CA LEU A 115 -9.62 1.77 8.42
C LEU A 115 -10.30 0.57 7.75
N ASN A 116 -9.66 -0.61 7.79
CA ASN A 116 -10.15 -1.84 7.18
C ASN A 116 -10.65 -2.88 8.19
N ASP A 117 -10.68 -2.55 9.49
CA ASP A 117 -11.04 -3.48 10.57
C ASP A 117 -10.24 -4.79 10.56
N ILE A 118 -8.96 -4.70 10.19
CA ILE A 118 -8.05 -5.85 10.09
C ILE A 118 -7.44 -6.17 11.45
N LYS A 119 -7.48 -7.44 11.83
CA LYS A 119 -7.04 -7.94 13.15
C LYS A 119 -5.78 -8.80 13.11
N ASN A 120 -5.43 -9.35 11.95
CA ASN A 120 -4.28 -10.25 11.80
C ASN A 120 -2.96 -9.56 11.40
N VAL A 121 -2.93 -8.21 11.42
CA VAL A 121 -1.72 -7.42 11.16
C VAL A 121 -1.22 -6.79 12.46
N LYS A 122 0.02 -7.12 12.84
CA LYS A 122 0.73 -6.54 13.98
C LYS A 122 1.77 -5.55 13.47
N THR A 123 1.70 -4.32 13.93
CA THR A 123 2.55 -3.23 13.45
C THR A 123 3.61 -2.85 14.49
N TYR A 124 4.83 -2.56 14.03
CA TYR A 124 5.96 -2.18 14.89
C TYR A 124 6.69 -0.96 14.32
N ASN A 125 6.94 0.04 15.16
CA ASN A 125 7.76 1.20 14.80
C ASN A 125 9.23 0.93 15.13
N LEU A 126 9.84 -0.02 14.42
CA LEU A 126 11.20 -0.50 14.68
C LEU A 126 11.92 -0.75 13.36
N VAL A 127 13.25 -0.71 13.41
CA VAL A 127 14.07 -1.37 12.38
C VAL A 127 14.12 -2.85 12.73
N SER A 128 13.85 -3.72 11.76
CA SER A 128 13.89 -5.16 11.97
C SER A 128 15.27 -5.74 11.66
N VAL A 129 15.72 -6.66 12.52
CA VAL A 129 16.83 -7.57 12.26
C VAL A 129 16.25 -8.98 12.36
N ILE A 130 16.33 -9.77 11.28
CA ILE A 130 15.70 -11.09 11.24
C ILE A 130 16.72 -12.17 11.56
N LYS A 131 16.39 -13.03 12.53
CA LYS A 131 17.00 -14.35 12.73
C LYS A 131 15.96 -15.42 12.41
N MET A 132 16.17 -16.17 11.33
CA MET A 132 15.23 -17.22 10.91
C MET A 132 15.47 -18.51 11.70
N VAL A 133 14.40 -19.08 12.24
CA VAL A 133 14.37 -20.42 12.88
C VAL A 133 13.40 -21.39 12.20
N SER A 134 12.67 -20.93 11.20
CA SER A 134 11.70 -21.67 10.38
C SER A 134 11.49 -20.96 9.02
N PRO A 135 10.84 -21.60 8.02
CA PRO A 135 10.53 -20.92 6.76
C PRO A 135 9.49 -19.82 6.98
N ILE A 136 9.84 -18.59 6.62
CA ILE A 136 9.01 -17.40 6.72
C ILE A 136 9.09 -16.66 5.38
N ILE A 137 7.97 -16.13 4.88
CA ILE A 137 7.99 -15.21 3.74
C ILE A 137 8.40 -13.84 4.26
N ILE A 138 9.61 -13.44 3.89
CA ILE A 138 10.13 -12.11 4.18
C ILE A 138 9.99 -11.28 2.92
N PHE A 139 9.30 -10.15 3.03
CA PHE A 139 9.28 -9.14 2.01
C PHE A 139 10.10 -7.94 2.48
N VAL A 140 11.28 -7.76 1.88
CA VAL A 140 12.14 -6.60 2.11
C VAL A 140 12.10 -5.71 0.88
N LYS A 141 11.69 -4.47 1.05
CA LYS A 141 11.77 -3.48 -0.03
C LYS A 141 13.12 -2.76 0.00
N THR A 142 13.92 -2.95 -1.04
CA THR A 142 15.05 -2.06 -1.34
C THR A 142 14.58 -0.98 -2.31
N THR A 143 14.56 0.28 -1.87
CA THR A 143 14.52 1.40 -2.82
C THR A 143 15.96 1.66 -3.23
N PRO A 144 16.34 1.63 -4.52
CA PRO A 144 17.69 2.03 -4.91
C PRO A 144 17.91 3.47 -4.46
N ILE A 145 18.89 3.67 -3.57
CA ILE A 145 19.44 4.99 -3.28
C ILE A 145 20.20 5.36 -4.55
N ILE A 146 19.62 6.22 -5.38
CA ILE A 146 20.40 6.90 -6.42
C ILE A 146 21.23 7.93 -5.65
N LEU A 147 22.50 7.58 -5.41
CA LEU A 147 23.54 8.48 -4.90
C LEU A 147 23.88 9.53 -5.96
#